data_AF-A0A967F0D4-F1
#
_entry.id   AF-A0A967F0D4-F1
#
_cell.length_a   1.000
_cell.length_b   1.000
_cell.length_c   1.000
_cell.angle_alpha   90.00
_cell.angle_beta   90.00
_cell.angle_gamma   90.00
#
_symmetry.space_group_name_H-M   'P 1'
#
loop_
_entity.id
_entity.type
_entity.pdbx_description
1 polymer ?
#
loop_
_entity_poly.entity_id
_entity_poly.type
_entity_poly.pdbx_seq_one_letter_code
_entity_poly.pdbx_strand_id
1 'polypeptide(L)'
;MFDVVRIGGVECIGLACGTCGVHFAMPLVQYETHRKEGGYHTCPNGHSRGWSDRNCETAVDKIRRERDRLQQRQAQLQDQIEGERRRTAAAKGQVTKLKNRAAAGVCPCCNRSFVNLQRHMKTKHPDFAEGQKPDLKVVGKA
;
A
#
# COMPACT_ATOMS: atom_id res chain seq x y z
N MET A 1 26.20 17.42 14.59
CA MET A 1 26.52 16.47 15.67
C MET A 1 26.41 17.28 16.95
N PHE A 2 25.59 16.87 17.91
CA PHE A 2 25.47 17.59 19.18
C PHE A 2 26.47 17.00 20.15
N ASP A 3 27.30 17.85 20.75
CA ASP A 3 28.31 17.40 21.72
C ASP A 3 27.68 17.33 23.11
N VAL A 4 27.86 16.20 23.79
CA VAL A 4 27.50 16.05 25.20
C VAL A 4 28.73 16.41 26.02
N VAL A 5 28.59 17.39 26.91
CA VAL A 5 29.64 17.96 27.74
C VAL A 5 29.23 17.93 29.20
N ARG A 6 30.18 17.65 30.09
CA ARG A 6 29.93 17.60 31.53
C ARG A 6 30.31 18.92 32.18
N ILE A 7 29.36 19.62 32.78
CA ILE A 7 29.55 20.92 33.44
C ILE A 7 29.09 20.80 34.89
N GLY A 8 29.99 21.03 35.86
CA GLY A 8 29.63 21.02 37.29
C GLY A 8 29.05 19.70 37.80
N GLY A 9 29.40 18.57 37.16
CA GLY A 9 28.87 17.25 37.49
C GLY A 9 27.59 16.84 36.75
N VAL A 10 26.96 17.76 36.01
CA VAL A 10 25.76 17.53 35.20
C VAL A 10 26.14 17.30 33.74
N GLU A 11 25.48 16.34 33.10
CA GLU A 11 25.60 16.14 31.65
C GLU A 11 24.73 17.16 30.93
N CYS A 12 25.35 17.89 30.00
CA CYS A 12 24.71 18.93 29.21
C CYS A 12 24.89 18.63 27.73
N ILE A 13 23.89 18.99 26.92
CA ILE A 13 23.99 18.99 25.47
C ILE A 13 24.33 20.39 24.98
N GLY A 14 25.30 20.51 24.07
CA GLY A 14 25.58 21.74 23.35
C GLY A 14 24.57 21.95 22.23
N LEU A 15 23.88 23.08 22.23
CA LEU A 15 22.92 23.46 21.19
C LEU A 15 23.13 24.91 20.74
N ALA A 16 22.71 25.18 19.50
CA ALA A 16 22.69 26.53 18.94
C ALA A 16 21.24 27.02 18.82
N CYS A 17 21.00 28.28 19.20
CA CYS A 17 19.72 28.91 18.93
C CYS A 17 19.56 29.11 17.42
N GLY A 18 18.59 28.46 16.78
CA GLY A 18 18.38 28.68 15.34
C GLY A 18 17.85 30.07 14.94
N THR A 19 17.64 31.00 15.89
CA THR A 19 17.23 32.40 15.59
C THR A 19 18.42 33.34 15.64
N CYS A 20 19.19 33.32 16.73
CA CYS A 20 20.34 34.21 16.92
C CYS A 20 21.71 33.53 16.80
N GLY A 21 21.77 32.21 16.63
CA GLY A 21 23.02 31.46 16.44
C GLY A 21 23.86 31.26 17.70
N VAL A 22 23.44 31.77 18.86
CA VAL A 22 24.20 31.63 20.11
C VAL A 22 24.32 30.15 20.49
N HIS A 23 25.53 29.72 20.80
CA HIS A 23 25.81 28.37 21.30
C HIS A 23 25.72 28.38 22.83
N PHE A 24 24.98 27.42 23.38
CA PHE A 24 24.81 27.28 24.82
C PHE A 24 24.60 25.81 25.21
N ALA A 25 24.82 25.53 26.48
CA ALA A 25 24.65 24.21 27.05
C ALA A 25 23.34 24.14 27.85
N MET A 26 22.62 23.04 27.73
CA MET A 26 21.43 22.74 28.54
C MET A 26 21.57 21.37 29.17
N PRO A 27 21.09 21.15 30.40
CA PRO A 27 21.05 19.82 30.99
C PRO A 27 20.41 18.80 30.04
N LEU A 28 21.08 17.67 29.84
CA LEU A 28 20.65 16.62 28.91
C LEU A 28 19.27 16.10 29.30
N VAL A 29 19.02 15.93 30.62
CA VAL A 29 17.72 15.51 31.16
C VAL A 29 16.61 16.48 30.72
N GLN A 30 16.84 17.79 30.81
CA GLN A 30 15.84 18.79 30.41
C GLN A 30 15.59 18.75 28.89
N TYR A 31 16.64 18.59 28.10
CA TYR A 31 16.51 18.44 26.64
C TYR A 31 15.70 17.19 26.27
N GLU A 32 15.96 16.05 26.92
CA GLU A 32 15.25 14.80 26.68
C GLU A 32 13.79 14.86 27.12
N THR A 33 13.50 15.42 28.28
CA THR A 33 12.12 15.62 28.77
C THR A 33 11.33 16.46 27.78
N HIS A 34 11.86 17.62 27.39
CA HIS A 34 11.20 18.50 26.41
C HIS A 34 11.00 17.83 25.05
N ARG A 35 11.90 16.93 24.65
CA ARG A 35 11.80 16.17 23.39
C ARG A 35 10.77 15.04 23.46
N LYS A 36 10.55 14.45 24.64
CA LYS A 36 9.60 13.34 24.83
C LYS A 36 8.18 13.83 25.11
N GLU A 37 8.05 14.80 26.01
CA GLU A 37 6.77 15.24 26.56
C GLU A 37 6.25 16.52 25.92
N GLY A 38 7.10 17.20 25.15
CA GLY A 38 6.86 18.57 24.75
C GLY A 38 7.40 19.54 25.78
N GLY A 39 7.72 20.75 25.34
CA GLY A 39 8.29 21.76 26.21
C GLY A 39 9.13 22.78 25.47
N TYR A 40 9.32 23.92 26.13
CA TYR A 40 10.09 25.04 25.62
C TYR A 40 11.31 25.32 26.50
N HIS A 41 12.37 25.74 25.85
CA HIS A 41 13.61 26.23 26.42
C HIS A 41 13.96 27.58 25.81
N THR A 42 14.63 28.41 26.57
CA THR A 42 14.96 29.78 26.15
C THR A 42 16.47 29.89 25.99
N CYS A 43 16.92 30.42 24.85
CA CYS A 43 18.33 30.73 24.68
C CYS A 43 18.74 31.90 25.60
N PRO A 44 20.03 32.10 25.89
CA PRO A 44 20.50 33.21 26.72
C PRO A 44 20.05 34.61 26.23
N ASN A 45 19.80 34.76 24.93
CA ASN A 45 19.31 36.00 24.33
C ASN A 45 17.76 36.14 24.34
N GLY A 46 17.03 35.23 24.99
CA GLY A 46 15.58 35.35 25.20
C GLY A 46 14.67 34.65 24.16
N HIS A 47 15.21 34.05 23.08
CA HIS A 47 14.40 33.30 22.13
C HIS A 47 13.94 31.96 22.68
N SER A 48 12.62 31.75 22.73
CA SER A 48 12.01 30.47 23.08
C SER A 48 12.04 29.50 21.90
N ARG A 49 12.45 28.26 22.18
CA ARG A 49 12.51 27.13 21.25
C ARG A 49 11.95 25.91 21.96
N GLY A 50 11.21 25.08 21.27
CA GLY A 50 10.61 23.93 21.92
C GLY A 50 10.01 22.96 20.93
N TRP A 51 9.66 21.80 21.45
CA TRP A 51 8.80 20.86 20.75
C TRP A 51 7.39 21.12 21.26
N SER A 52 6.51 21.57 20.38
CA SER A 52 5.10 21.61 20.70
C SER A 52 4.61 20.18 20.94
N ASP A 53 3.58 20.01 21.77
CA ASP A 53 2.88 18.73 21.95
C ASP A 53 2.41 18.14 20.61
N ARG A 54 2.19 19.01 19.61
CA ARG A 54 1.81 18.66 18.24
C ARG A 54 2.95 18.08 17.40
N ASN A 55 4.20 18.35 17.76
CA ASN A 55 5.41 17.85 17.12
C ASN A 55 6.06 16.68 17.87
N CYS A 56 5.61 16.39 19.09
CA CYS A 56 5.95 15.16 19.79
C CYS A 56 5.08 14.06 19.20
N GLU A 57 5.65 13.25 18.30
CA GLU A 57 4.94 12.10 17.74
C GLU A 57 4.69 11.08 18.87
N THR A 58 3.53 11.20 19.49
CA THR A 58 3.12 10.29 20.57
C THR A 58 3.04 8.87 20.02
N ALA A 59 3.22 7.87 20.89
CA ALA A 59 3.02 6.47 20.49
C ALA A 59 1.62 6.27 19.86
N VAL A 60 0.62 7.03 20.30
CA VAL A 60 -0.74 7.03 19.75
C VAL A 60 -0.76 7.51 18.30
N ASP A 61 -0.03 8.57 17.96
CA ASP A 61 0.01 9.09 16.58
C ASP A 61 0.76 8.16 15.63
N LYS A 62 1.81 7.48 16.11
CA LYS A 62 2.48 6.40 15.35
C LYS A 62 1.51 5.27 15.04
N ILE A 63 0.75 4.82 16.04
CA ILE A 63 -0.24 3.75 15.88
C ILE A 63 -1.36 4.19 14.93
N ARG A 64 -1.85 5.43 15.03
CA ARG A 64 -2.86 5.98 14.11
C ARG A 64 -2.36 5.99 12.66
N ARG A 65 -1.15 6.50 12.42
CA ARG A 65 -0.54 6.52 11.08
C ARG A 65 -0.38 5.11 10.51
N GLU A 66 0.05 4.16 11.35
CA GLU A 66 0.22 2.78 10.90
C GLU A 66 -1.12 2.11 10.59
N ARG A 67 -2.14 2.32 11.43
CA ARG A 67 -3.52 1.88 11.14
C ARG A 67 -4.00 2.44 9.80
N ASP A 68 -3.83 3.73 9.57
CA ASP A 68 -4.33 4.39 8.36
C ASP A 68 -3.60 3.87 7.11
N ARG A 69 -2.28 3.63 7.20
CA ARG A 69 -1.50 2.98 6.13
C ARG A 69 -1.99 1.57 5.82
N LEU A 70 -2.24 0.77 6.86
CA LEU A 70 -2.74 -0.60 6.69
C LEU A 70 -4.14 -0.61 6.07
N GLN A 71 -5.03 0.30 6.49
CA GLN A 71 -6.36 0.45 5.92
C GLN A 71 -6.30 0.85 4.44
N GLN A 72 -5.46 1.82 4.08
CA GLN A 72 -5.26 2.23 2.68
C GLN A 72 -4.71 1.07 1.83
N ARG A 73 -3.74 0.32 2.36
CA ARG A 73 -3.18 -0.84 1.67
C ARG A 73 -4.22 -1.95 1.48
N GLN A 74 -5.05 -2.20 2.48
CA GLN A 74 -6.14 -3.17 2.40
C GLN A 74 -7.15 -2.78 1.32
N ALA A 75 -7.57 -1.52 1.29
CA ALA A 75 -8.49 -1.01 0.26
C ALA A 75 -7.89 -1.17 -1.16
N GLN A 76 -6.63 -0.79 -1.36
CA GLN A 76 -5.95 -0.95 -2.64
C GLN A 76 -5.89 -2.41 -3.10
N LEU A 77 -5.60 -3.35 -2.20
CA LEU A 77 -5.56 -4.77 -2.52
C LEU A 77 -6.96 -5.30 -2.87
N GLN A 78 -8.00 -4.85 -2.16
CA GLN A 78 -9.38 -5.22 -2.46
C GLN A 78 -9.80 -4.74 -3.85
N ASP A 79 -9.50 -3.48 -4.18
CA ASP A 79 -9.78 -2.90 -5.50
C ASP A 79 -9.05 -3.65 -6.62
N GLN A 80 -7.79 -4.02 -6.40
CA GLN A 80 -7.01 -4.81 -7.35
C GLN A 80 -7.64 -6.20 -7.56
N ILE A 81 -7.98 -6.90 -6.48
CA ILE A 81 -8.62 -8.22 -6.54
C ILE A 81 -9.96 -8.13 -7.28
N GLU A 82 -10.77 -7.11 -7.00
CA GLU A 82 -12.04 -6.93 -7.68
C GLU A 82 -11.84 -6.61 -9.17
N GLY A 83 -10.88 -5.75 -9.50
CA GLY A 83 -10.52 -5.43 -10.88
C GLY A 83 -10.04 -6.65 -11.67
N GLU A 84 -9.21 -7.51 -11.06
CA GLU A 84 -8.77 -8.78 -11.67
C GLU A 84 -9.93 -9.77 -11.82
N ARG A 85 -10.83 -9.87 -10.83
CA ARG A 85 -12.02 -10.73 -10.91
C ARG A 85 -12.92 -10.29 -12.06
N ARG A 86 -13.19 -8.98 -12.20
CA ARG A 86 -14.00 -8.43 -13.30
C ARG A 86 -13.36 -8.71 -14.66
N ARG A 87 -12.04 -8.49 -14.80
CA ARG A 87 -11.30 -8.79 -16.04
C ARG A 87 -11.34 -10.27 -16.40
N THR A 88 -11.12 -11.14 -15.42
CA THR A 88 -11.16 -12.60 -15.61
C THR A 88 -12.57 -13.06 -16.01
N ALA A 89 -13.61 -12.53 -15.37
CA ALA A 89 -14.99 -12.85 -15.69
C ALA A 89 -15.35 -12.40 -17.13
N ALA A 90 -14.96 -11.19 -17.52
CA ALA A 90 -15.17 -10.68 -18.87
C ALA A 90 -14.44 -11.53 -19.92
N ALA A 91 -13.17 -11.86 -19.69
CA ALA A 91 -12.39 -12.74 -20.57
C ALA A 91 -13.03 -14.12 -20.72
N LYS A 92 -13.44 -14.75 -19.61
CA LYS A 92 -14.18 -16.03 -19.62
C LYS A 92 -15.46 -15.91 -20.44
N GLY A 93 -16.22 -14.84 -20.28
CA GLY A 93 -17.44 -14.59 -21.06
C GLY A 93 -17.18 -14.50 -22.56
N GLN A 94 -16.13 -13.78 -22.98
CA GLN A 94 -15.75 -13.69 -24.39
C GLN A 94 -15.30 -15.05 -24.96
N VAL A 95 -14.50 -15.81 -24.20
CA VAL A 95 -14.06 -17.15 -24.60
C VAL A 95 -15.26 -18.08 -24.76
N THR A 96 -16.19 -18.10 -23.79
CA THR A 96 -17.42 -18.91 -23.88
C THR A 96 -18.26 -18.50 -25.08
N LYS A 97 -18.43 -17.20 -25.33
CA LYS A 97 -19.16 -16.70 -26.50
C LYS A 97 -18.52 -17.18 -27.80
N LEU A 98 -17.20 -17.06 -27.95
CA LEU A 98 -16.48 -17.52 -29.14
C LEU A 98 -16.58 -19.03 -29.33
N LYS A 99 -16.45 -19.82 -28.25
CA LYS A 99 -16.63 -21.27 -28.28
C LYS A 99 -18.03 -21.65 -28.75
N ASN A 100 -19.07 -21.04 -28.18
CA ASN A 100 -20.46 -21.31 -28.56
C ASN A 100 -20.72 -20.95 -30.03
N ARG A 101 -20.14 -19.86 -30.53
CA ARG A 101 -20.27 -19.47 -31.94
C ARG A 101 -19.56 -20.43 -32.88
N ALA A 102 -18.35 -20.86 -32.53
CA ALA A 102 -17.61 -21.85 -33.30
C ALA A 102 -18.33 -23.21 -33.32
N ALA A 103 -18.87 -23.64 -32.17
CA ALA A 103 -19.69 -24.86 -32.06
C ALA A 103 -20.94 -24.80 -32.95
N ALA A 104 -21.58 -23.63 -33.03
CA ALA A 104 -22.72 -23.38 -33.92
C ALA A 104 -22.33 -23.22 -35.40
N GLY A 105 -21.03 -23.28 -35.75
CA GLY A 105 -20.53 -23.09 -37.11
C GLY A 105 -20.60 -21.64 -37.60
N VAL A 106 -20.63 -20.67 -36.69
CA VAL A 106 -20.75 -19.23 -37.00
C VAL A 106 -19.39 -18.54 -36.92
N CYS A 107 -19.02 -17.82 -37.99
CA CYS A 107 -17.80 -17.02 -38.02
C CYS A 107 -17.83 -15.87 -37.00
N PRO A 108 -16.82 -15.71 -36.13
CA PRO A 108 -16.77 -14.62 -35.17
C PRO A 108 -16.57 -13.24 -35.81
N CYS A 109 -15.94 -13.18 -37.00
CA CYS A 109 -15.58 -11.94 -37.67
C CYS A 109 -16.73 -11.34 -38.51
N CYS A 110 -17.50 -12.18 -39.22
CA CYS A 110 -18.49 -11.71 -40.20
C CYS A 110 -19.90 -12.26 -40.00
N ASN A 111 -20.17 -12.96 -38.89
CA ASN A 111 -21.47 -13.55 -38.53
C ASN A 111 -22.06 -14.54 -39.55
N ARG A 112 -21.30 -14.95 -40.57
CA ARG A 112 -21.74 -15.97 -41.54
C ARG A 112 -21.76 -17.35 -40.89
N SER A 113 -22.78 -18.13 -41.24
CA SER A 113 -22.94 -19.51 -40.78
C SER A 113 -22.47 -20.49 -41.85
N PHE A 114 -21.66 -21.47 -41.45
CA PHE A 114 -21.16 -22.52 -42.31
C PHE A 114 -21.80 -23.86 -41.94
N VAL A 115 -22.76 -24.31 -42.74
CA VAL A 115 -23.55 -25.52 -42.49
C VAL A 115 -22.67 -26.78 -42.35
N ASN A 116 -21.63 -26.88 -43.18
CA ASN A 116 -20.70 -28.01 -43.11
C ASN A 116 -19.88 -28.02 -41.82
N LEU A 117 -19.45 -26.85 -41.35
CA LEU A 117 -18.73 -26.72 -40.08
C LEU A 117 -19.64 -27.06 -38.90
N GLN A 118 -20.87 -26.55 -38.90
CA GLN A 118 -21.86 -26.87 -37.87
C GLN A 118 -22.14 -28.37 -37.77
N ARG A 119 -22.34 -29.05 -38.92
CA ARG A 119 -22.53 -30.50 -38.97
C ARG A 119 -21.30 -31.26 -38.47
N HIS A 120 -20.11 -30.81 -38.89
CA HIS A 120 -18.84 -31.37 -38.43
C HIS A 120 -18.70 -31.27 -36.90
N MET A 121 -18.89 -30.08 -36.33
CA MET A 121 -18.82 -29.85 -34.89
C MET A 121 -19.84 -30.70 -34.13
N LYS A 122 -21.10 -30.76 -34.59
CA LYS A 122 -22.15 -31.56 -33.93
C LYS A 122 -21.86 -33.07 -33.91
N THR A 123 -21.20 -33.60 -34.94
CA THR A 123 -20.97 -35.05 -35.09
C THR A 123 -19.62 -35.52 -34.58
N LYS A 124 -18.58 -34.68 -34.69
CA LYS A 124 -17.20 -35.02 -34.31
C LYS A 124 -16.77 -34.40 -32.99
N HIS A 125 -17.42 -33.31 -32.57
CA HIS A 125 -17.07 -32.55 -31.38
C HIS A 125 -18.30 -32.16 -30.54
N PRO A 126 -19.14 -33.12 -30.12
CA PRO A 126 -20.35 -32.81 -29.34
C PRO A 126 -20.03 -32.07 -28.03
N ASP A 127 -18.90 -32.37 -27.39
CA ASP A 127 -18.52 -31.83 -26.08
C ASP A 127 -17.81 -30.47 -26.15
N PHE A 128 -17.55 -29.94 -27.35
CA PHE A 128 -16.78 -28.70 -27.52
C PHE A 128 -17.50 -27.48 -26.93
N ALA A 129 -18.83 -27.48 -26.93
CA ALA A 129 -19.65 -26.43 -26.33
C ALA A 129 -19.76 -26.53 -24.81
N GLU A 130 -19.63 -27.71 -24.22
CA GLU A 130 -19.85 -27.94 -22.78
C GLU A 130 -18.69 -27.47 -21.90
N GLY A 131 -17.59 -27.02 -22.50
CA GLY A 131 -16.52 -26.33 -21.79
C GLY A 131 -15.76 -27.28 -20.86
N GLN A 132 -14.71 -27.93 -21.37
CA GLN A 132 -13.72 -28.59 -20.54
C GLN A 132 -13.26 -27.61 -19.43
N LYS A 133 -13.59 -27.95 -18.18
CA LYS A 133 -13.06 -27.27 -16.99
C LYS A 133 -11.55 -27.47 -17.00
N PRO A 134 -10.74 -26.40 -17.00
CA PRO A 134 -9.30 -26.57 -16.90
C PRO A 134 -8.98 -27.24 -15.56
N ASP A 135 -8.29 -28.38 -15.61
CA ASP A 135 -7.67 -29.05 -14.46
C ASP A 135 -6.66 -28.09 -13.84
N LEU A 136 -7.13 -27.24 -12.93
CA LEU A 136 -6.27 -26.35 -12.18
C LEU A 136 -5.61 -27.20 -11.09
N LYS A 137 -4.48 -27.84 -11.41
CA LYS A 137 -3.58 -28.36 -10.39
C LYS A 137 -3.10 -27.17 -9.58
N VAL A 138 -3.72 -26.96 -8.42
CA VAL A 138 -3.29 -25.97 -7.43
C VAL A 138 -1.88 -26.41 -7.01
N VAL A 139 -0.87 -25.73 -7.53
CA VAL A 139 0.50 -25.88 -7.03
C VAL A 139 0.48 -25.28 -5.62
N GLY A 140 0.37 -26.17 -4.64
CA GLY A 140 0.45 -25.82 -3.23
C GLY A 140 1.73 -25.05 -2.96
N LYS A 141 1.59 -23.86 -2.36
CA LYS A 141 2.72 -23.11 -1.81
C LYS A 141 3.30 -23.94 -0.65
N ALA A 142 4.59 -24.28 -0.75
CA ALA A 142 5.42 -24.69 0.36
C ALA A 142 5.69 -23.52 1.30
#